data_AF-A0A0G4MHV1-F1
#
_entry.id   AF-A0A0G4MHV1-F1
#
_cell.length_a   1.000
_cell.length_b   1.000
_cell.length_c   1.000
_cell.angle_alpha   90.00
_cell.angle_beta   90.00
_cell.angle_gamma   90.00
#
_symmetry.space_group_name_H-M   'P 1'
#
loop_
_entity.id
_entity.type
_entity.pdbx_description
1 polymer ?
#
loop_
_entity_poly.entity_id
_entity_poly.type
_entity_poly.pdbx_seq_one_letter_code
_entity_poly.pdbx_strand_id
1 'polypeptide(L)'
;MDELARQPRHGPNYNQLLHLLNDMQNHASAWPFLIPVNKDDVADYYDVIKEPMDLSTMEVKLEADQYATPEDFTRDAKLVFDNCRKYNNETTPYAKSANKLEKFMWAQIKAIPEWSHLEP
;
A
#
# COMPACT_ATOMS: atom_id res chain seq x y z
N MET A 1 -26.59 -6.21 28.78
CA MET A 1 -25.54 -6.86 27.96
C MET A 1 -25.99 -6.75 26.51
N ASP A 2 -25.78 -5.61 25.83
CA ASP A 2 -25.88 -5.56 24.33
C ASP A 2 -25.55 -4.20 23.65
N GLU A 3 -24.84 -3.27 24.29
CA GLU A 3 -24.39 -2.04 23.59
C GLU A 3 -23.01 -2.19 22.95
N LEU A 4 -22.15 -3.05 23.51
CA LEU A 4 -20.80 -3.32 22.98
C LEU A 4 -20.78 -4.16 21.70
N ALA A 5 -21.87 -4.89 21.38
CA ALA A 5 -21.95 -5.76 20.20
C ALA A 5 -22.38 -5.03 18.92
N ARG A 6 -22.73 -3.74 18.99
CA ARG A 6 -23.22 -2.94 17.86
C ARG A 6 -22.16 -2.03 17.23
N GLN A 7 -20.95 -1.97 17.78
CA GLN A 7 -19.89 -1.18 17.15
C GLN A 7 -19.40 -1.92 15.89
N PRO A 8 -19.29 -1.22 14.75
CA PRO A 8 -18.65 -1.81 13.58
C PRO A 8 -17.24 -2.25 13.98
N ARG A 9 -16.90 -3.48 13.60
CA ARG A 9 -15.62 -4.10 13.94
C ARG A 9 -14.41 -3.29 13.43
N HIS A 10 -14.62 -2.52 12.36
CA HIS A 10 -13.59 -1.73 11.69
C HIS A 10 -14.00 -0.26 11.51
N GLY A 11 -13.01 0.60 11.26
CA GLY A 11 -13.20 2.03 11.00
C GLY A 11 -14.03 2.34 9.73
N PRO A 12 -14.49 3.60 9.58
CA PRO A 12 -15.44 3.99 8.52
C PRO A 12 -14.90 3.83 7.09
N ASN A 13 -13.57 3.87 6.91
CA ASN A 13 -12.91 3.76 5.61
C ASN A 13 -12.48 2.32 5.26
N TYR A 14 -12.65 1.36 6.18
CA TYR A 14 -12.05 0.03 6.07
C TYR A 14 -12.40 -0.68 4.76
N ASN A 15 -13.69 -0.71 4.39
CA ASN A 15 -14.12 -1.44 3.19
C ASN A 15 -13.58 -0.84 1.89
N GLN A 16 -13.50 0.50 1.81
CA GLN A 16 -12.94 1.20 0.67
C GLN A 16 -11.42 0.99 0.59
N LEU A 17 -10.71 1.01 1.72
CA LEU A 17 -9.28 0.72 1.78
C LEU A 17 -9.00 -0.74 1.40
N LEU A 18 -9.83 -1.67 1.87
CA LEU A 18 -9.73 -3.08 1.51
C LEU A 18 -9.95 -3.29 0.01
N HIS A 19 -10.93 -2.62 -0.58
CA HIS A 19 -11.17 -2.69 -2.02
C HIS A 19 -9.99 -2.14 -2.82
N LEU A 20 -9.47 -0.97 -2.43
CA LEU A 20 -8.29 -0.36 -3.06
C LEU A 20 -7.06 -1.28 -2.95
N LEU A 21 -6.81 -1.86 -1.76
CA LEU A 21 -5.69 -2.78 -1.55
C LEU A 21 -5.81 -4.03 -2.43
N ASN A 22 -7.01 -4.63 -2.49
CA ASN A 22 -7.27 -5.78 -3.36
C ASN A 22 -7.05 -5.44 -4.83
N ASP A 23 -7.51 -4.28 -5.29
CA ASP A 23 -7.29 -3.82 -6.67
C ASP A 23 -5.79 -3.63 -6.96
N MET A 24 -5.04 -3.07 -6.00
CA MET A 24 -3.60 -2.94 -6.10
C MET A 24 -2.88 -4.29 -6.15
N GLN A 25 -3.22 -5.24 -5.27
CA GLN A 25 -2.63 -6.58 -5.23
C GLN A 25 -2.92 -7.38 -6.53
N ASN A 26 -4.09 -7.19 -7.14
CA ASN A 26 -4.48 -7.86 -8.38
C ASN A 26 -3.96 -7.18 -9.66
N HIS A 27 -3.37 -5.99 -9.56
CA HIS A 27 -2.83 -5.28 -10.71
C HIS A 27 -1.60 -5.99 -11.30
N ALA A 28 -1.48 -6.05 -12.62
CA ALA A 28 -0.40 -6.79 -13.30
C ALA A 28 1.03 -6.29 -12.98
N SER A 29 1.17 -5.10 -12.39
CA SER A 29 2.46 -4.54 -11.94
C SER A 29 2.73 -4.72 -10.44
N ALA A 30 1.90 -5.48 -9.73
CA ALA A 30 2.01 -5.66 -8.27
C ALA A 30 3.01 -6.74 -7.85
N TRP A 31 3.39 -7.63 -8.77
CA TRP A 31 4.21 -8.82 -8.48
C TRP A 31 5.47 -8.58 -7.63
N PRO A 32 6.22 -7.45 -7.70
CA PRO A 32 7.39 -7.24 -6.85
C PRO A 32 7.06 -6.76 -5.43
N PHE A 33 5.81 -6.38 -5.19
CA PHE A 33 5.38 -5.65 -3.99
C PHE A 33 4.40 -6.46 -3.13
N LEU A 34 4.07 -7.69 -3.52
CA LEU A 34 3.08 -8.51 -2.84
C LEU A 34 3.53 -8.92 -1.43
N ILE A 35 4.83 -9.15 -1.23
CA ILE A 35 5.41 -9.64 0.03
C ILE A 35 6.70 -8.87 0.36
N PRO A 36 7.20 -8.92 1.61
CA PRO A 36 8.45 -8.28 1.98
C PRO A 36 9.62 -8.79 1.14
N VAL A 37 10.57 -7.91 0.84
CA VAL A 37 11.82 -8.30 0.16
C VAL A 37 12.61 -9.25 1.06
N ASN A 38 12.89 -10.46 0.59
CA ASN A 38 13.66 -11.41 1.37
C ASN A 38 15.12 -10.97 1.49
N LYS A 39 15.61 -10.83 2.73
CA LYS A 39 17.00 -10.46 3.02
C LYS A 39 18.01 -11.47 2.47
N ASP A 40 17.65 -12.75 2.44
CA ASP A 40 18.56 -13.80 1.95
C ASP A 40 18.73 -13.73 0.42
N ASP A 41 17.71 -13.21 -0.29
CA ASP A 41 17.74 -13.01 -1.74
C ASP A 41 18.37 -11.66 -2.12
N VAL A 42 18.23 -10.65 -1.26
CA VAL A 42 18.72 -9.27 -1.48
C VAL A 42 19.45 -8.76 -0.22
N ALA A 43 20.72 -9.15 -0.12
CA ALA A 43 21.52 -9.03 1.12
C ALA A 43 21.61 -7.61 1.70
N ASP A 44 21.74 -6.58 0.86
CA ASP A 44 21.94 -5.18 1.27
C ASP A 44 20.64 -4.36 1.33
N TYR A 45 19.48 -4.97 1.05
CA TYR A 45 18.21 -4.24 0.93
C TYR A 45 17.90 -3.42 2.19
N TYR A 46 17.99 -4.05 3.35
CA TYR A 46 17.68 -3.42 4.65
C TYR A 46 18.81 -2.50 5.16
N ASP A 47 19.99 -2.55 4.53
CA ASP A 47 21.05 -1.57 4.77
C ASP A 47 20.77 -0.25 4.03
N VAL A 48 20.06 -0.31 2.90
CA VAL A 48 19.68 0.85 2.08
C VAL A 48 18.29 1.40 2.45
N ILE A 49 17.32 0.51 2.64
CA ILE A 49 15.92 0.81 2.91
C ILE A 49 15.64 0.68 4.41
N LYS A 50 15.23 1.78 5.04
CA LYS A 50 15.08 1.89 6.50
C LYS A 50 13.64 1.73 6.99
N GLU A 51 12.68 1.99 6.11
CA GLU A 51 11.25 1.84 6.38
C GLU A 51 10.65 0.94 5.29
N PRO A 52 10.94 -0.37 5.30
CA PRO A 52 10.43 -1.31 4.31
C PRO A 52 8.90 -1.40 4.39
N MET A 53 8.25 -1.59 3.24
CA MET A 53 6.81 -1.77 3.13
C MET A 53 6.47 -2.61 1.91
N ASP A 54 5.37 -3.34 1.99
CA ASP A 54 4.81 -4.21 0.94
C ASP A 54 3.30 -4.38 1.15
N LEU A 55 2.60 -4.90 0.15
CA LEU A 55 1.14 -4.99 0.15
C LEU A 55 0.60 -6.01 1.17
N SER A 56 1.34 -7.07 1.51
CA SER A 56 0.91 -8.01 2.57
C SER A 56 1.09 -7.40 3.96
N THR A 57 2.14 -6.61 4.18
CA THR A 57 2.29 -5.84 5.42
C THR A 57 1.17 -4.82 5.54
N MET A 58 0.82 -4.11 4.46
CA MET A 58 -0.33 -3.20 4.45
C MET A 58 -1.66 -3.92 4.74
N GLU A 59 -1.86 -5.13 4.24
CA GLU A 59 -3.03 -5.96 4.54
C GLU A 59 -3.14 -6.23 6.04
N VAL A 60 -2.07 -6.70 6.67
CA VAL A 60 -2.02 -6.93 8.12
C VAL A 60 -2.30 -5.65 8.92
N LYS A 61 -1.75 -4.50 8.48
CA LYS A 61 -2.01 -3.20 9.12
C LYS A 61 -3.47 -2.77 8.99
N LEU A 62 -4.09 -3.00 7.83
CA LEU A 62 -5.49 -2.70 7.59
C LEU A 62 -6.41 -3.56 8.46
N GLU A 63 -6.18 -4.88 8.51
CA GLU A 63 -6.95 -5.82 9.36
C GLU A 63 -6.87 -5.48 10.85
N ALA A 64 -5.76 -4.88 11.27
CA ALA A 64 -5.52 -4.42 12.64
C ALA A 64 -6.00 -2.97 12.90
N ASP A 65 -6.79 -2.38 11.99
CA ASP A 65 -7.32 -1.01 12.08
C ASP A 65 -6.24 0.07 12.27
N GLN A 66 -5.03 -0.14 11.72
CA GLN A 66 -3.92 0.82 11.83
C GLN A 66 -3.96 1.96 10.81
N TYR A 67 -4.94 1.96 9.92
CA TYR A 67 -5.19 3.06 8.98
C TYR A 67 -6.45 3.81 9.41
N ALA A 68 -6.28 4.76 10.32
CA ALA A 68 -7.39 5.57 10.82
C ALA A 68 -7.94 6.48 9.70
N THR A 69 -7.06 6.95 8.81
CA THR A 69 -7.43 7.74 7.65
C THR A 69 -6.83 7.19 6.36
N PRO A 70 -7.38 7.54 5.18
CA PRO A 70 -6.80 7.16 3.89
C PRO A 70 -5.38 7.73 3.67
N GLU A 71 -5.03 8.83 4.32
CA GLU A 71 -3.69 9.40 4.34
C GLU A 71 -2.67 8.45 4.98
N ASP A 72 -3.06 7.72 6.03
CA ASP A 72 -2.19 6.72 6.65
C ASP A 72 -1.89 5.55 5.70
N PHE A 73 -2.91 5.09 4.96
CA PHE A 73 -2.76 4.04 3.95
C PHE A 73 -1.87 4.51 2.78
N THR A 74 -2.14 5.70 2.23
CA THR A 74 -1.38 6.23 1.10
C THR A 74 0.08 6.54 1.46
N ARG A 75 0.36 6.89 2.72
CA ARG A 75 1.74 7.03 3.22
C ARG A 75 2.52 5.73 3.08
N ASP A 76 1.96 4.61 3.52
CA ASP A 76 2.60 3.30 3.39
C ASP A 76 2.68 2.84 1.94
N ALA A 77 1.62 3.06 1.15
CA ALA A 77 1.63 2.75 -0.27
C ALA A 77 2.76 3.50 -1.00
N LYS A 78 2.98 4.77 -0.66
CA LYS A 78 4.11 5.56 -1.19
C LYS A 78 5.46 4.98 -0.78
N LEU A 79 5.62 4.47 0.45
CA LEU A 79 6.85 3.77 0.86
C LEU A 79 7.16 2.60 -0.07
N VAL A 80 6.16 1.81 -0.48
CA VAL A 80 6.36 0.70 -1.45
C VAL A 80 7.04 1.22 -2.72
N PHE A 81 6.52 2.30 -3.30
CA PHE A 81 7.01 2.84 -4.57
C PHE A 81 8.34 3.60 -4.43
N ASP A 82 8.45 4.43 -3.40
CA ASP A 82 9.63 5.25 -3.14
C ASP A 82 10.84 4.39 -2.76
N ASN A 83 10.64 3.37 -1.92
CA ASN A 83 11.71 2.41 -1.60
C ASN A 83 12.15 1.64 -2.84
N CYS A 84 11.21 1.22 -3.69
CA CYS A 84 11.53 0.57 -4.95
C CYS A 84 12.40 1.46 -5.84
N ARG A 85 12.04 2.75 -6.02
CA ARG A 85 12.82 3.70 -6.83
C ARG A 85 14.15 4.10 -6.19
N LYS A 86 14.22 4.11 -4.86
CA LYS A 86 15.46 4.38 -4.13
C LYS A 86 16.48 3.25 -4.31
N TYR A 87 16.02 2.00 -4.27
CA TYR A 87 16.90 0.83 -4.38
C TYR A 87 17.22 0.46 -5.83
N ASN A 88 16.26 0.60 -6.75
CA ASN A 88 16.40 0.13 -8.12
C ASN A 88 16.62 1.28 -9.12
N ASN A 89 17.46 1.05 -10.13
CA ASN A 89 17.61 1.98 -11.25
C ASN A 89 16.28 2.14 -12.03
N GLU A 90 16.00 3.34 -12.52
CA GLU A 90 14.77 3.71 -13.24
C GLU A 90 14.46 2.84 -14.46
N THR A 91 15.49 2.28 -15.10
CA THR A 91 15.33 1.46 -16.31
C THR A 91 14.85 0.03 -16.01
N THR A 92 14.91 -0.40 -14.76
CA THR A 92 14.56 -1.75 -14.32
C THR A 92 13.05 -2.03 -14.43
N PRO A 93 12.66 -3.31 -14.60
CA PRO A 93 11.24 -3.70 -14.51
C PRO A 93 10.59 -3.32 -13.18
N TYR A 94 11.34 -3.30 -12.08
CA TYR A 94 10.87 -2.94 -10.74
C TYR A 94 10.43 -1.48 -10.68
N ALA A 95 11.31 -0.54 -11.05
CA ALA A 95 11.01 0.89 -11.06
C ALA A 95 9.84 1.22 -12.01
N LYS A 96 9.79 0.58 -13.18
CA LYS A 96 8.65 0.69 -14.11
C LYS A 96 7.34 0.18 -13.51
N SER A 97 7.39 -0.91 -12.75
CA SER A 97 6.22 -1.48 -12.08
C SER A 97 5.72 -0.57 -10.96
N ALA A 98 6.63 0.01 -10.17
CA ALA A 98 6.29 0.99 -9.13
C ALA A 98 5.53 2.19 -9.72
N ASN A 99 6.05 2.78 -10.80
CA ASN A 99 5.41 3.92 -11.45
C ASN A 99 4.01 3.59 -12.01
N LYS A 100 3.83 2.38 -12.57
CA LYS A 100 2.53 1.94 -13.08
C LYS A 100 1.52 1.72 -11.96
N LEU A 101 1.93 1.04 -10.90
CA LEU A 101 1.04 0.73 -9.78
C LEU A 101 0.67 1.99 -8.98
N GLU A 102 1.62 2.90 -8.77
CA GLU A 102 1.36 4.18 -8.11
C GLU A 102 0.36 5.03 -8.92
N LYS A 103 0.54 5.12 -10.24
CA LYS A 103 -0.41 5.81 -11.12
C LYS A 103 -1.81 5.17 -11.06
N PHE A 104 -1.87 3.84 -11.02
CA PHE A 104 -3.13 3.11 -10.88
C PHE A 104 -3.81 3.43 -9.54
N MET A 105 -3.08 3.37 -8.42
CA MET A 105 -3.59 3.71 -7.09
C MET A 105 -4.18 5.12 -7.07
N TRP A 106 -3.47 6.13 -7.58
CA TRP A 106 -3.98 7.50 -7.60
C TRP A 106 -5.21 7.67 -8.48
N ALA A 107 -5.29 6.94 -9.61
CA ALA A 107 -6.49 6.94 -10.44
C ALA A 107 -7.71 6.35 -9.69
N GLN A 108 -7.52 5.29 -8.91
CA GLN A 108 -8.59 4.72 -8.06
C GLN A 108 -9.01 5.69 -6.95
N ILE A 109 -8.04 6.30 -6.25
CA ILE A 109 -8.31 7.29 -5.20
C ILE A 109 -9.09 8.47 -5.74
N LYS A 110 -8.72 9.00 -6.91
CA LYS A 110 -9.42 10.11 -7.56
C LYS A 110 -10.88 9.78 -7.93
N ALA A 111 -11.17 8.52 -8.23
CA ALA A 111 -12.50 8.06 -8.55
C ALA A 111 -13.43 7.99 -7.32
N ILE A 112 -12.87 8.05 -6.11
CA ILE A 112 -13.61 8.09 -4.85
C ILE A 112 -13.84 9.56 -4.48
N PRO A 113 -15.07 10.10 -4.56
CA PRO A 113 -15.33 11.52 -4.36
C PRO A 113 -14.80 12.07 -3.03
N GLU A 114 -14.94 11.30 -1.95
CA GLU A 114 -14.50 11.63 -0.60
C GLU A 114 -12.98 11.79 -0.51
N TRP A 115 -12.22 11.10 -1.36
CA TRP A 115 -10.75 11.04 -1.33
C TRP A 115 -10.10 11.76 -2.51
N SER A 116 -10.89 12.37 -3.39
CA SER A 116 -10.42 13.07 -4.59
C SER A 116 -9.43 14.21 -4.30
N HIS A 117 -9.39 14.71 -3.06
CA HIS A 117 -8.50 15.76 -2.58
C HIS A 117 -7.12 15.25 -2.10
N LEU A 118 -6.92 13.92 -2.03
CA LEU A 118 -5.68 13.30 -1.56
C LEU A 118 -4.59 13.21 -2.63
N GLU A 119 -4.96 13.33 -3.90
CA GLU A 119 -4.00 13.33 -5.00
C GLU A 119 -3.05 14.54 -4.85
N PRO A 120 -1.73 14.33 -4.85
CA PRO A 120 -0.74 15.41 -4.70
C PRO A 120 -0.66 16.35 -5.90
#